data_AF-A0AAW9X9M2-F1
#
_entry.id   AF-A0AAW9X9M2-F1
#
_cell.length_a   1.000
_cell.length_b   1.000
_cell.length_c   1.000
_cell.angle_alpha   90.00
_cell.angle_beta   90.00
_cell.angle_gamma   90.00
#
_symmetry.space_group_name_H-M   'P 1'
#
loop_
_entity.id
_entity.type
_entity.pdbx_description
1 polymer ?
#
loop_
_entity_poly.entity_id
_entity_poly.type
_entity_poly.pdbx_seq_one_letter_code
_entity_poly.pdbx_strand_id
1 'polypeptide(L)'
;ATVDNKGTMTVTDPESIGIQIDGDQAIVNNEGESTITNGGTGTQINGNDATANNSGKTTVDGKDSTGTKIAGNIGIVNLDGSLTVTGGAHGVENIGDNGTVNNKGDIVVSDTGSIGVLINGEGATVSNTGDVNVSNEATGFSITTNSGKVSLAGSMQVGDFSTGVDLNGNNNSVTLAAKDLKVVGQKATGINVSGDANTVNITGNVLVDKDKTADNAAEYFFDPSVGIN
;
A
#
# COMPACT_ATOMS: atom_id res chain seq x y z
N ALA A 1 6.72 -5.06 -23.70
CA ALA A 1 5.44 -5.60 -24.22
C ALA A 1 4.27 -4.80 -23.63
N THR A 2 3.08 -4.82 -24.24
CA THR A 2 1.90 -4.14 -23.69
C THR A 2 0.72 -5.10 -23.61
N VAL A 3 0.04 -5.13 -22.46
CA VAL A 3 -1.18 -5.93 -22.22
C VAL A 3 -2.28 -5.03 -21.70
N ASP A 4 -3.46 -5.11 -22.33
CA ASP A 4 -4.67 -4.39 -21.89
C ASP A 4 -5.70 -5.37 -21.33
N ASN A 5 -5.88 -5.39 -20.01
CA ASN A 5 -6.95 -6.12 -19.35
C ASN A 5 -8.14 -5.19 -19.08
N LYS A 6 -9.07 -5.16 -20.04
CA LYS A 6 -10.33 -4.41 -19.94
C LYS A 6 -11.49 -5.24 -19.39
N GLY A 7 -11.30 -6.56 -19.34
CA GLY A 7 -12.29 -7.51 -18.84
C GLY A 7 -12.07 -7.85 -17.37
N THR A 8 -12.80 -8.85 -16.90
CA THR A 8 -12.61 -9.38 -15.55
C THR A 8 -11.42 -10.32 -15.51
N MET A 9 -10.53 -10.16 -14.53
CA MET A 9 -9.50 -11.14 -14.18
C MET A 9 -9.88 -11.84 -12.88
N THR A 10 -9.71 -13.16 -12.82
CA THR A 10 -9.91 -13.93 -11.60
C THR A 10 -8.80 -14.95 -11.44
N VAL A 11 -8.11 -14.92 -10.30
CA VAL A 11 -6.97 -15.79 -9.98
C VAL A 11 -7.25 -16.40 -8.62
N THR A 12 -7.41 -17.72 -8.50
CA THR A 12 -7.94 -18.36 -7.29
C THR A 12 -7.09 -19.45 -6.68
N ASP A 13 -6.03 -19.88 -7.36
CA ASP A 13 -5.24 -21.04 -6.93
C ASP A 13 -3.86 -20.59 -6.42
N PRO A 14 -3.26 -21.29 -5.43
CA PRO A 14 -1.93 -20.97 -4.97
C PRO A 14 -0.92 -20.95 -6.11
N GLU A 15 0.01 -19.99 -6.09
CA GLU A 15 1.08 -19.84 -7.09
C GLU A 15 0.60 -19.57 -8.53
N SER A 16 -0.72 -19.45 -8.76
CA SER A 16 -1.24 -19.10 -10.08
C SER A 16 -1.02 -17.62 -10.38
N ILE A 17 -0.73 -17.30 -11.65
CA ILE A 17 -0.49 -15.93 -12.12
C ILE A 17 -1.47 -15.61 -13.25
N GLY A 18 -2.18 -14.49 -13.15
CA GLY A 18 -3.11 -14.04 -14.19
C GLY A 18 -2.38 -13.50 -15.43
N ILE A 19 -1.55 -12.48 -15.25
CA ILE A 19 -0.68 -11.89 -16.28
C ILE A 19 0.76 -11.99 -15.82
N GLN A 20 1.61 -12.66 -16.60
CA GLN A 20 3.06 -12.64 -16.39
C GLN A 20 3.77 -12.05 -17.61
N ILE A 21 4.66 -11.09 -17.38
CA ILE A 21 5.57 -10.57 -18.41
C ILE A 21 7.00 -10.56 -17.86
N ASP A 22 7.90 -11.25 -18.55
CA ASP A 22 9.34 -11.13 -18.33
C ASP A 22 9.93 -10.22 -19.42
N GLY A 23 10.28 -8.99 -19.06
CA GLY A 23 10.89 -8.04 -19.99
C GLY A 23 10.85 -6.60 -19.51
N ASP A 24 11.91 -5.86 -19.83
CA ASP A 24 12.02 -4.43 -19.53
C ASP A 24 10.97 -3.61 -20.29
N GLN A 25 10.59 -2.46 -19.72
CA GLN A 25 9.64 -1.50 -20.28
C GLN A 25 8.28 -2.13 -20.62
N ALA A 26 7.92 -3.23 -19.95
CA ALA A 26 6.62 -3.84 -20.08
C ALA A 26 5.54 -2.94 -19.48
N ILE A 27 4.38 -2.90 -20.11
CA ILE A 27 3.24 -2.09 -19.69
C ILE A 27 2.03 -3.02 -19.54
N VAL A 28 1.38 -3.01 -18.38
CA VAL A 28 0.11 -3.71 -18.15
C VAL A 28 -0.94 -2.69 -17.74
N ASN A 29 -2.07 -2.66 -18.44
CA ASN A 29 -3.22 -1.81 -18.15
C ASN A 29 -4.37 -2.67 -17.60
N ASN A 30 -4.57 -2.66 -16.28
CA ASN A 30 -5.68 -3.32 -15.60
C ASN A 30 -6.83 -2.32 -15.43
N GLU A 31 -7.64 -2.20 -16.49
CA GLU A 31 -8.82 -1.33 -16.54
C GLU A 31 -10.09 -2.00 -16.00
N GLY A 32 -10.17 -3.33 -16.10
CA GLY A 32 -11.31 -4.10 -15.62
C GLY A 32 -11.20 -4.55 -14.16
N GLU A 33 -12.22 -5.29 -13.70
CA GLU A 33 -12.24 -5.81 -12.33
C GLU A 33 -11.30 -7.01 -12.17
N SER A 34 -10.45 -7.00 -11.14
CA SER A 34 -9.53 -8.10 -10.81
C SER A 34 -9.84 -8.64 -9.42
N THR A 35 -10.05 -9.94 -9.32
CA THR A 35 -10.22 -10.66 -8.04
C THR A 35 -9.14 -11.71 -7.89
N ILE A 36 -8.34 -11.60 -6.84
CA ILE A 36 -7.19 -12.47 -6.58
C ILE A 36 -7.37 -13.11 -5.20
N THR A 37 -7.31 -14.43 -5.13
CA THR A 37 -7.49 -15.18 -3.88
C THR A 37 -6.53 -16.37 -3.71
N ASN A 38 -6.46 -16.91 -2.48
CA ASN A 38 -5.79 -18.16 -2.10
C ASN A 38 -4.32 -18.29 -2.55
N GLY A 39 -3.51 -17.25 -2.36
CA GLY A 39 -2.08 -17.28 -2.71
C GLY A 39 -1.78 -17.07 -4.20
N GLY A 40 -2.77 -16.69 -5.01
CA GLY A 40 -2.57 -16.30 -6.40
C GLY A 40 -1.96 -14.90 -6.58
N THR A 41 -1.40 -14.63 -7.75
CA THR A 41 -0.92 -13.30 -8.18
C THR A 41 -1.70 -12.80 -9.39
N GLY A 42 -2.25 -11.59 -9.33
CA GLY A 42 -2.99 -11.00 -10.45
C GLY A 42 -2.09 -10.67 -11.63
N THR A 43 -1.26 -9.64 -11.47
CA THR A 43 -0.28 -9.20 -12.47
C THR A 43 1.12 -9.31 -11.90
N GLN A 44 2.03 -9.96 -12.63
CA GLN A 44 3.46 -10.00 -12.34
C GLN A 44 4.26 -9.51 -13.55
N ILE A 45 5.14 -8.53 -13.32
CA ILE A 45 6.09 -8.05 -14.32
C ILE A 45 7.50 -8.18 -13.75
N ASN A 46 8.34 -8.97 -14.42
CA ASN A 46 9.76 -9.10 -14.10
C ASN A 46 10.57 -8.35 -15.16
N GLY A 47 11.02 -7.14 -14.85
CA GLY A 47 11.71 -6.28 -15.80
C GLY A 47 11.88 -4.85 -15.30
N ASN A 48 12.95 -4.20 -15.74
CA ASN A 48 13.23 -2.81 -15.40
C ASN A 48 12.32 -1.85 -16.18
N ASP A 49 12.10 -0.66 -15.66
CA ASP A 49 11.26 0.39 -16.29
C ASP A 49 9.83 -0.09 -16.60
N ALA A 50 9.37 -1.16 -15.93
CA ALA A 50 8.04 -1.71 -16.11
C ALA A 50 6.97 -0.78 -15.53
N THR A 51 5.79 -0.76 -16.14
CA THR A 51 4.65 0.03 -15.68
C THR A 51 3.40 -0.85 -15.53
N ALA A 52 2.75 -0.78 -14.38
CA ALA A 52 1.42 -1.35 -14.17
C ALA A 52 0.43 -0.22 -13.87
N ASN A 53 -0.60 -0.10 -14.70
CA ASN A 53 -1.68 0.87 -14.54
C ASN A 53 -2.94 0.15 -14.06
N ASN A 54 -3.28 0.34 -12.79
CA ASN A 54 -4.43 -0.25 -12.12
C ASN A 54 -5.52 0.82 -11.98
N SER A 55 -6.30 1.00 -13.05
CA SER A 55 -7.42 1.95 -13.11
C SER A 55 -8.77 1.28 -12.81
N GLY A 56 -8.85 -0.05 -12.94
CA GLY A 56 -10.00 -0.85 -12.55
C GLY A 56 -10.05 -1.14 -11.05
N LYS A 57 -11.11 -1.85 -10.64
CA LYS A 57 -11.26 -2.32 -9.26
C LYS A 57 -10.42 -3.58 -9.04
N THR A 58 -9.59 -3.59 -8.00
CA THR A 58 -8.79 -4.76 -7.60
C THR A 58 -9.17 -5.20 -6.20
N THR A 59 -9.53 -6.47 -6.03
CA THR A 59 -9.76 -7.11 -4.72
C THR A 59 -8.75 -8.23 -4.56
N VAL A 60 -7.98 -8.21 -3.47
CA VAL A 60 -6.96 -9.19 -3.14
C VAL A 60 -7.27 -9.74 -1.75
N ASP A 61 -7.54 -11.04 -1.65
CA ASP A 61 -7.93 -11.67 -0.40
C ASP A 61 -7.19 -12.98 -0.14
N GLY A 62 -6.80 -13.20 1.11
CA GLY A 62 -6.18 -14.44 1.54
C GLY A 62 -4.66 -14.40 1.52
N LYS A 63 -4.10 -15.19 2.43
CA LYS A 63 -2.68 -15.18 2.73
C LYS A 63 -1.84 -15.42 1.47
N ASP A 64 -0.75 -14.66 1.35
CA ASP A 64 0.24 -14.75 0.27
C ASP A 64 -0.31 -14.38 -1.12
N SER A 65 -1.57 -13.91 -1.23
CA SER A 65 -2.10 -13.37 -2.48
C SER A 65 -1.49 -12.01 -2.80
N THR A 66 -1.24 -11.75 -4.09
CA THR A 66 -0.70 -10.47 -4.56
C THR A 66 -1.52 -9.89 -5.70
N GLY A 67 -1.97 -8.64 -5.60
CA GLY A 67 -2.71 -7.99 -6.69
C GLY A 67 -1.82 -7.69 -7.90
N THR A 68 -0.85 -6.79 -7.71
CA THR A 68 0.14 -6.40 -8.73
C THR A 68 1.54 -6.47 -8.18
N LYS A 69 2.45 -7.12 -8.89
CA LYS A 69 3.86 -7.22 -8.57
C LYS A 69 4.72 -6.72 -9.71
N ILE A 70 5.60 -5.78 -9.44
CA ILE A 70 6.74 -5.45 -10.31
C ILE A 70 8.02 -5.84 -9.59
N ALA A 71 8.84 -6.66 -10.24
CA ALA A 71 10.18 -7.00 -9.81
C ALA A 71 11.18 -6.49 -10.86
N GLY A 72 11.78 -5.34 -10.59
CA GLY A 72 12.72 -4.66 -11.47
C GLY A 72 12.93 -3.21 -11.07
N ASN A 73 14.09 -2.65 -11.46
CA ASN A 73 14.41 -1.26 -11.15
C ASN A 73 13.49 -0.31 -11.91
N ILE A 74 13.19 0.84 -11.32
CA ILE A 74 12.35 1.89 -11.95
C ILE A 74 10.94 1.34 -12.27
N GLY A 75 10.47 0.35 -11.49
CA GLY A 75 9.10 -0.14 -11.60
C GLY A 75 8.10 0.97 -11.23
N ILE A 76 7.08 1.19 -12.06
CA ILE A 76 6.05 2.21 -11.85
C ILE A 76 4.70 1.53 -11.68
N VAL A 77 4.04 1.78 -10.55
CA VAL A 77 2.65 1.36 -10.33
C VAL A 77 1.77 2.59 -10.18
N ASN A 78 0.75 2.70 -11.01
CA ASN A 78 -0.27 3.73 -10.93
C ASN A 78 -1.59 3.10 -10.45
N LEU A 79 -2.08 3.53 -9.29
CA LEU A 79 -3.36 3.13 -8.71
C LEU A 79 -4.34 4.29 -8.87
N ASP A 80 -5.09 4.28 -9.96
CA ASP A 80 -6.16 5.26 -10.19
C ASP A 80 -7.55 4.67 -9.85
N GLY A 81 -7.67 3.34 -9.79
CA GLY A 81 -8.88 2.62 -9.38
C GLY A 81 -8.90 2.25 -7.89
N SER A 82 -9.95 1.55 -7.46
CA SER A 82 -10.07 1.10 -6.07
C SER A 82 -9.28 -0.18 -5.80
N LEU A 83 -8.59 -0.24 -4.67
CA LEU A 83 -7.85 -1.41 -4.19
C LEU A 83 -8.41 -1.85 -2.82
N THR A 84 -8.81 -3.11 -2.70
CA THR A 84 -9.23 -3.73 -1.44
C THR A 84 -8.33 -4.92 -1.14
N VAL A 85 -7.76 -4.96 0.07
CA VAL A 85 -6.79 -5.98 0.49
C VAL A 85 -7.15 -6.55 1.86
N THR A 86 -7.34 -7.88 1.94
CA THR A 86 -7.79 -8.59 3.14
C THR A 86 -7.10 -9.94 3.35
N GLY A 87 -7.29 -10.56 4.52
CA GLY A 87 -6.88 -11.95 4.76
C GLY A 87 -5.37 -12.23 4.76
N GLY A 88 -4.52 -11.22 5.00
CA GLY A 88 -3.06 -11.38 4.96
C GLY A 88 -2.45 -11.27 3.56
N ALA A 89 -3.16 -10.63 2.63
CA ALA A 89 -2.72 -10.42 1.25
C ALA A 89 -1.89 -9.15 1.06
N HIS A 90 -1.21 -9.03 -0.09
CA HIS A 90 -0.54 -7.81 -0.54
C HIS A 90 -1.26 -7.22 -1.76
N GLY A 91 -1.63 -5.95 -1.72
CA GLY A 91 -2.28 -5.28 -2.85
C GLY A 91 -1.32 -5.02 -4.01
N VAL A 92 -0.25 -4.29 -3.71
CA VAL A 92 0.83 -3.96 -4.65
C VAL A 92 2.17 -4.31 -4.03
N GLU A 93 3.05 -4.94 -4.81
CA GLU A 93 4.47 -5.11 -4.51
C GLU A 93 5.31 -4.42 -5.61
N ASN A 94 6.11 -3.42 -5.24
CA ASN A 94 7.07 -2.78 -6.14
C ASN A 94 8.49 -3.00 -5.60
N ILE A 95 9.20 -3.94 -6.22
CA ILE A 95 10.47 -4.47 -5.72
C ILE A 95 11.57 -4.14 -6.73
N GLY A 96 12.53 -3.33 -6.31
CA GLY A 96 13.62 -2.83 -7.14
C GLY A 96 13.95 -1.38 -6.84
N ASP A 97 15.15 -0.96 -7.22
CA ASP A 97 15.63 0.39 -6.93
C ASP A 97 14.89 1.42 -7.78
N ASN A 98 14.63 2.58 -7.20
CA ASN A 98 13.93 3.73 -7.78
C ASN A 98 12.48 3.41 -8.18
N GLY A 99 11.86 2.41 -7.53
CA GLY A 99 10.45 2.09 -7.71
C GLY A 99 9.54 3.28 -7.36
N THR A 100 8.50 3.49 -8.17
CA THR A 100 7.50 4.53 -7.97
C THR A 100 6.11 3.95 -7.79
N VAL A 101 5.38 4.39 -6.77
CA VAL A 101 3.95 4.11 -6.61
C VAL A 101 3.17 5.41 -6.52
N ASN A 102 2.24 5.60 -7.45
CA ASN A 102 1.32 6.73 -7.47
C ASN A 102 -0.08 6.24 -7.14
N ASN A 103 -0.61 6.62 -5.98
CA ASN A 103 -2.00 6.36 -5.62
C ASN A 103 -2.86 7.61 -5.77
N LYS A 104 -3.88 7.53 -6.62
CA LYS A 104 -4.97 8.50 -6.73
C LYS A 104 -6.33 7.89 -6.41
N GLY A 105 -6.43 6.56 -6.44
CA GLY A 105 -7.65 5.83 -6.09
C GLY A 105 -7.78 5.55 -4.59
N ASP A 106 -8.84 4.84 -4.25
CA ASP A 106 -9.15 4.48 -2.88
C ASP A 106 -8.46 3.16 -2.50
N ILE A 107 -7.74 3.15 -1.38
CA ILE A 107 -7.14 1.94 -0.81
C ILE A 107 -7.88 1.59 0.48
N VAL A 108 -8.34 0.35 0.58
CA VAL A 108 -8.90 -0.24 1.79
C VAL A 108 -8.09 -1.47 2.16
N VAL A 109 -7.50 -1.50 3.35
CA VAL A 109 -6.69 -2.62 3.84
C VAL A 109 -7.24 -3.05 5.19
N SER A 110 -7.57 -4.33 5.34
CA SER A 110 -8.05 -4.89 6.60
C SER A 110 -7.39 -6.25 6.87
N ASP A 111 -7.40 -6.62 8.14
CA ASP A 111 -7.00 -7.92 8.68
C ASP A 111 -5.50 -8.06 8.86
N THR A 112 -5.13 -8.87 9.85
CA THR A 112 -3.75 -9.07 10.28
C THR A 112 -2.88 -9.50 9.11
N GLY A 113 -1.76 -8.79 8.93
CA GLY A 113 -0.76 -9.10 7.92
C GLY A 113 -1.11 -8.62 6.51
N SER A 114 -2.29 -8.04 6.29
CA SER A 114 -2.61 -7.44 5.00
C SER A 114 -1.81 -6.15 4.78
N ILE A 115 -1.28 -5.99 3.57
CA ILE A 115 -0.50 -4.81 3.17
C ILE A 115 -1.09 -4.21 1.90
N GLY A 116 -1.50 -2.94 1.93
CA GLY A 116 -2.02 -2.24 0.76
C GLY A 116 -0.96 -2.11 -0.34
N VAL A 117 0.16 -1.47 0.01
CA VAL A 117 1.30 -1.24 -0.87
C VAL A 117 2.59 -1.59 -0.15
N LEU A 118 3.33 -2.54 -0.71
CA LEU A 118 4.67 -2.92 -0.29
C LEU A 118 5.69 -2.40 -1.30
N ILE A 119 6.72 -1.73 -0.81
CA ILE A 119 7.85 -1.25 -1.63
C ILE A 119 9.15 -1.65 -0.97
N ASN A 120 10.05 -2.22 -1.77
CA ASN A 120 11.37 -2.62 -1.32
C ASN A 120 12.43 -2.28 -2.39
N GLY A 121 13.28 -1.32 -2.08
CA GLY A 121 14.35 -0.88 -2.97
C GLY A 121 14.84 0.53 -2.63
N GLU A 122 16.02 0.89 -3.10
CA GLU A 122 16.62 2.19 -2.79
C GLU A 122 15.98 3.34 -3.58
N GLY A 123 15.90 4.54 -3.02
CA GLY A 123 15.42 5.72 -3.75
C GLY A 123 13.94 5.65 -4.17
N ALA A 124 13.11 4.91 -3.45
CA ALA A 124 11.70 4.74 -3.79
C ALA A 124 10.94 6.08 -3.74
N THR A 125 9.96 6.24 -4.63
CA THR A 125 9.06 7.40 -4.65
C THR A 125 7.61 6.95 -4.44
N VAL A 126 6.95 7.52 -3.44
CA VAL A 126 5.53 7.28 -3.16
C VAL A 126 4.77 8.60 -3.21
N SER A 127 3.69 8.63 -3.97
CA SER A 127 2.77 9.76 -4.03
C SER A 127 1.35 9.27 -3.77
N ASN A 128 0.84 9.51 -2.58
CA ASN A 128 -0.54 9.23 -2.21
C ASN A 128 -1.38 10.51 -2.25
N THR A 129 -2.34 10.57 -3.17
CA THR A 129 -3.34 11.64 -3.30
C THR A 129 -4.76 11.14 -3.13
N GLY A 130 -4.98 9.82 -3.20
CA GLY A 130 -6.26 9.17 -2.92
C GLY A 130 -6.47 8.87 -1.44
N ASP A 131 -7.66 8.40 -1.10
CA ASP A 131 -8.04 8.09 0.28
C ASP A 131 -7.58 6.68 0.68
N VAL A 132 -7.10 6.55 1.92
CA VAL A 132 -6.54 5.29 2.44
C VAL A 132 -7.20 4.95 3.76
N ASN A 133 -7.78 3.77 3.86
CA ASN A 133 -8.44 3.26 5.06
C ASN A 133 -7.78 1.95 5.49
N VAL A 134 -7.26 1.92 6.72
CA VAL A 134 -6.52 0.77 7.27
C VAL A 134 -7.15 0.35 8.58
N SER A 135 -7.47 -0.93 8.75
CA SER A 135 -8.11 -1.45 9.97
C SER A 135 -7.66 -2.88 10.32
N ASN A 136 -8.00 -3.32 11.54
CA ASN A 136 -7.84 -4.70 12.00
C ASN A 136 -6.42 -5.26 11.83
N GLU A 137 -5.41 -4.60 12.40
CA GLU A 137 -4.00 -5.07 12.36
C GLU A 137 -3.34 -5.05 10.96
N ALA A 138 -3.94 -4.38 9.98
CA ALA A 138 -3.36 -4.21 8.64
C ALA A 138 -2.34 -3.07 8.54
N THR A 139 -1.59 -3.04 7.42
CA THR A 139 -0.68 -1.94 7.05
C THR A 139 -1.07 -1.29 5.72
N GLY A 140 -1.22 0.04 5.68
CA GLY A 140 -1.52 0.76 4.45
C GLY A 140 -0.36 0.72 3.45
N PHE A 141 0.77 1.29 3.85
CA PHE A 141 2.03 1.30 3.10
C PHE A 141 3.15 0.71 3.94
N SER A 142 3.84 -0.32 3.45
CA SER A 142 5.09 -0.83 4.01
C SER A 142 6.23 -0.49 3.05
N ILE A 143 7.16 0.35 3.47
CA ILE A 143 8.17 0.96 2.61
C ILE A 143 9.55 0.72 3.22
N THR A 144 10.39 -0.04 2.52
CA THR A 144 11.81 -0.19 2.86
C THR A 144 12.66 0.47 1.79
N THR A 145 13.33 1.58 2.15
CA THR A 145 14.12 2.37 1.21
C THR A 145 15.08 3.30 1.94
N ASN A 146 16.25 3.61 1.37
CA ASN A 146 17.05 4.77 1.75
C ASN A 146 16.91 5.87 0.68
N SER A 147 17.04 7.12 1.12
CA SER A 147 16.94 8.30 0.24
C SER A 147 15.63 8.38 -0.56
N GLY A 148 14.58 7.72 -0.09
CA GLY A 148 13.26 7.72 -0.70
C GLY A 148 12.48 9.01 -0.43
N LYS A 149 11.42 9.21 -1.22
CA LYS A 149 10.50 10.35 -1.12
C LYS A 149 9.08 9.83 -0.96
N VAL A 150 8.46 10.12 0.17
CA VAL A 150 7.09 9.71 0.47
C VAL A 150 6.23 10.95 0.64
N SER A 151 5.25 11.14 -0.24
CA SER A 151 4.30 12.24 -0.19
C SER A 151 2.90 11.70 0.10
N LEU A 152 2.30 12.14 1.20
CA LEU A 152 0.98 11.74 1.64
C LEU A 152 0.08 12.97 1.66
N ALA A 153 -0.66 13.20 0.60
CA ALA A 153 -1.55 14.36 0.40
C ALA A 153 -3.05 14.00 0.44
N GLY A 154 -3.40 12.74 0.15
CA GLY A 154 -4.76 12.22 0.32
C GLY A 154 -5.17 12.05 1.79
N SER A 155 -6.44 11.71 2.04
CA SER A 155 -6.89 11.42 3.41
C SER A 155 -6.40 10.04 3.85
N MET A 156 -6.10 9.87 5.13
CA MET A 156 -5.71 8.60 5.69
C MET A 156 -6.45 8.34 7.00
N GLN A 157 -7.12 7.20 7.10
CA GLN A 157 -7.80 6.73 8.29
C GLN A 157 -7.13 5.44 8.76
N VAL A 158 -6.69 5.40 10.00
CA VAL A 158 -6.00 4.27 10.62
C VAL A 158 -6.76 3.85 11.87
N GLY A 159 -7.31 2.65 11.82
CA GLY A 159 -8.09 2.03 12.88
C GLY A 159 -7.29 1.08 13.76
N ASP A 160 -8.00 0.20 14.44
CA ASP A 160 -7.45 -0.68 15.49
C ASP A 160 -6.24 -1.49 15.04
N PHE A 161 -5.18 -1.37 15.84
CA PHE A 161 -3.89 -2.06 15.75
C PHE A 161 -3.16 -1.88 14.41
N SER A 162 -3.67 -1.03 13.54
CA SER A 162 -3.17 -0.86 12.19
C SER A 162 -2.07 0.18 12.12
N THR A 163 -1.29 0.08 11.04
CA THR A 163 -0.29 1.07 10.68
C THR A 163 -0.65 1.73 9.35
N GLY A 164 -0.78 3.05 9.31
CA GLY A 164 -1.03 3.75 8.05
C GLY A 164 0.15 3.64 7.09
N VAL A 165 1.33 4.09 7.56
CA VAL A 165 2.61 3.98 6.85
C VAL A 165 3.67 3.44 7.79
N ASP A 166 4.37 2.39 7.39
CA ASP A 166 5.58 1.90 8.03
C ASP A 166 6.77 2.12 7.09
N LEU A 167 7.62 3.09 7.41
CA LEU A 167 8.79 3.45 6.64
C LEU A 167 10.06 3.04 7.39
N ASN A 168 10.89 2.24 6.74
CA ASN A 168 12.18 1.81 7.26
C ASN A 168 13.32 2.14 6.29
N GLY A 169 14.37 2.76 6.83
CA GLY A 169 15.62 3.08 6.14
C GLY A 169 16.09 4.50 6.44
N ASN A 170 17.14 4.93 5.77
CA ASN A 170 17.87 6.15 6.14
C ASN A 170 17.71 7.27 5.12
N ASN A 171 17.84 8.52 5.57
CA ASN A 171 17.85 9.71 4.71
C ASN A 171 16.57 9.89 3.88
N ASN A 172 15.46 9.33 4.32
CA ASN A 172 14.20 9.45 3.62
C ASN A 172 13.56 10.81 3.89
N SER A 173 12.80 11.31 2.91
CA SER A 173 11.98 12.50 3.05
C SER A 173 10.51 12.13 3.00
N VAL A 174 9.82 12.31 4.12
CA VAL A 174 8.36 12.15 4.25
C VAL A 174 7.72 13.54 4.28
N THR A 175 6.76 13.77 3.40
CA THR A 175 5.93 14.98 3.41
C THR A 175 4.49 14.58 3.65
N LEU A 176 3.98 14.94 4.82
CA LEU A 176 2.58 14.81 5.18
C LEU A 176 1.87 16.13 4.87
N ALA A 177 1.27 16.17 3.69
CA ALA A 177 0.36 17.22 3.26
C ALA A 177 -1.10 16.73 3.27
N ALA A 178 -1.37 15.65 4.02
CA ALA A 178 -2.66 14.99 4.05
C ALA A 178 -3.75 15.99 4.44
N LYS A 179 -4.86 15.92 3.72
CA LYS A 179 -6.05 16.70 4.08
C LYS A 179 -6.45 16.39 5.53
N ASP A 180 -6.53 15.10 5.86
CA ASP A 180 -6.72 14.57 7.20
C ASP A 180 -5.92 13.25 7.38
N LEU A 181 -4.94 13.20 8.30
CA LEU A 181 -4.47 11.93 8.88
C LEU A 181 -5.24 11.69 10.18
N LYS A 182 -6.13 10.70 10.20
CA LYS A 182 -6.95 10.32 11.35
C LYS A 182 -6.51 8.96 11.87
N VAL A 183 -5.92 8.95 13.05
CA VAL A 183 -5.55 7.75 13.78
C VAL A 183 -6.59 7.56 14.86
N VAL A 184 -7.64 6.80 14.56
CA VAL A 184 -8.81 6.61 15.42
C VAL A 184 -9.03 5.13 15.62
N GLY A 185 -8.47 4.61 16.71
CA GLY A 185 -8.52 3.19 17.03
C GLY A 185 -7.66 2.84 18.23
N GLN A 186 -7.59 1.56 18.54
CA GLN A 186 -6.81 1.00 19.64
C GLN A 186 -5.41 0.63 19.20
N LYS A 187 -4.35 1.12 19.87
CA LYS A 187 -2.95 0.83 19.48
C LYS A 187 -2.64 1.10 18.00
N ALA A 188 -3.32 2.07 17.41
CA ALA A 188 -3.15 2.43 16.01
C ALA A 188 -1.89 3.30 15.84
N THR A 189 -1.19 3.15 14.73
CA THR A 189 -0.02 3.97 14.38
C THR A 189 -0.26 4.65 13.03
N GLY A 190 -0.33 5.98 13.00
CA GLY A 190 -0.52 6.70 11.73
C GLY A 190 0.65 6.49 10.79
N ILE A 191 1.82 6.99 11.19
CA ILE A 191 3.06 6.87 10.45
C ILE A 191 4.17 6.43 11.42
N ASN A 192 4.87 5.36 11.09
CA ASN A 192 6.08 4.94 11.75
C ASN A 192 7.27 5.20 10.83
N VAL A 193 8.28 5.94 11.30
CA VAL A 193 9.51 6.20 10.54
C VAL A 193 10.71 5.73 11.33
N SER A 194 11.40 4.72 10.81
CA SER A 194 12.57 4.10 11.44
C SER A 194 13.82 4.24 10.57
N GLY A 195 14.99 4.23 11.23
CA GLY A 195 16.29 4.49 10.61
C GLY A 195 16.81 5.90 10.88
N ASP A 196 17.98 6.21 10.35
CA ASP A 196 18.74 7.42 10.64
C ASP A 196 18.49 8.54 9.60
N ALA A 197 18.59 9.79 10.07
CA ALA A 197 18.56 10.99 9.22
C ALA A 197 17.31 11.14 8.34
N ASN A 198 16.19 10.53 8.73
CA ASN A 198 14.91 10.74 8.09
C ASN A 198 14.36 12.13 8.41
N THR A 199 13.76 12.78 7.42
CA THR A 199 13.10 14.07 7.56
C THR A 199 11.60 13.91 7.38
N VAL A 200 10.81 14.34 8.36
CA VAL A 200 9.35 14.34 8.30
C VAL A 200 8.85 15.78 8.32
N ASN A 201 8.26 16.21 7.20
CA ASN A 201 7.67 17.53 7.03
C ASN A 201 6.15 17.43 7.12
N ILE A 202 5.54 18.12 8.08
CA ILE A 202 4.10 18.10 8.28
C ILE A 202 3.53 19.47 7.97
N THR A 203 2.62 19.51 7.00
CA THR A 203 1.86 20.72 6.62
C THR A 203 0.36 20.51 6.74
N GLY A 204 -0.11 19.26 6.84
CA GLY A 204 -1.50 18.88 7.09
C GLY A 204 -1.84 18.69 8.57
N ASN A 205 -3.04 18.18 8.83
CA ASN A 205 -3.53 17.90 10.19
C ASN A 205 -3.33 16.42 10.56
N VAL A 206 -2.99 16.19 11.83
CA VAL A 206 -2.96 14.86 12.44
C VAL A 206 -3.94 14.83 13.60
N LEU A 207 -4.97 14.01 13.49
CA LEU A 207 -5.90 13.70 14.56
C LEU A 207 -5.54 12.33 15.13
N VAL A 208 -5.38 12.27 16.45
CA VAL A 208 -5.22 11.01 17.18
C VAL A 208 -6.32 10.94 18.22
N ASP A 209 -7.17 9.92 18.13
CA ASP A 209 -8.27 9.69 19.07
C ASP A 209 -8.52 8.19 19.27
N LYS A 210 -9.38 7.88 20.23
CA LYS A 210 -9.86 6.54 20.52
C LYS A 210 -11.19 6.28 19.83
N ASP A 211 -11.31 5.10 19.21
CA ASP A 211 -12.63 4.59 18.85
C ASP A 211 -13.30 4.01 20.10
N LYS A 212 -14.32 4.71 20.61
CA LYS A 212 -15.11 4.26 21.77
C LYS A 212 -16.24 3.31 21.40
N THR A 213 -16.44 3.07 20.11
CA THR A 213 -17.50 2.23 19.57
C THR A 213 -17.03 0.83 19.21
N ALA A 214 -15.71 0.61 19.12
CA ALA A 214 -15.12 -0.70 18.87
C ALA A 214 -15.37 -1.69 20.03
N ASP A 215 -15.56 -2.96 19.70
CA ASP A 215 -15.82 -4.02 20.69
C ASP A 215 -14.69 -4.20 21.71
N ASN A 216 -13.46 -3.92 21.27
CA ASN A 216 -12.22 -4.01 22.06
C ASN A 216 -11.89 -2.69 22.80
N ALA A 217 -12.74 -1.66 22.71
CA ALA A 217 -12.43 -0.31 23.18
C ALA A 217 -12.10 -0.28 24.69
N ALA A 218 -12.83 -1.06 25.49
CA ALA A 218 -12.62 -1.13 26.94
C ALA A 218 -11.32 -1.83 27.33
N GLU A 219 -10.91 -2.86 26.57
CA GLU A 219 -9.70 -3.64 26.84
C GLU A 219 -8.45 -2.80 26.61
N TYR A 220 -8.40 -2.07 25.49
CA TYR A 220 -7.21 -1.32 25.06
C TYR A 220 -7.35 0.20 25.30
N PHE A 221 -8.28 0.63 26.15
CA PHE A 221 -8.57 2.05 26.37
C PHE A 221 -7.32 2.84 26.79
N PHE A 222 -6.48 2.24 27.62
CA PHE A 222 -5.27 2.87 28.16
C PHE A 222 -4.03 2.65 27.29
N ASP A 223 -4.10 1.80 26.27
CA ASP A 223 -2.97 1.58 25.37
C ASP A 223 -2.88 2.71 24.34
N PRO A 224 -1.72 3.35 24.17
CA PRO A 224 -1.62 4.53 23.32
C PRO A 224 -1.78 4.18 21.84
N SER A 225 -2.45 5.08 21.11
CA SER A 225 -2.33 5.17 19.66
C SER A 225 -1.39 6.33 19.34
N VAL A 226 -0.61 6.20 18.27
CA VAL A 226 0.46 7.13 17.91
C VAL A 226 0.16 7.76 16.56
N GLY A 227 0.16 9.09 16.48
CA GLY A 227 0.00 9.79 15.21
C GLY A 227 1.20 9.54 14.28
N ILE A 228 2.37 9.92 14.77
CA ILE A 228 3.65 9.77 14.09
C ILE A 228 4.68 9.30 15.12
N ASN A 229 5.41 8.23 14.80
CA ASN A 229 6.50 7.64 15.60
C ASN A 229 7.83 7.82 14.89
#